data_AF-A0A2U3DSK5-F1
#
_entry.id   AF-A0A2U3DSK5-F1
#
_cell.length_a   1.000
_cell.length_b   1.000
_cell.length_c   1.000
_cell.angle_alpha   90.00
_cell.angle_beta   90.00
_cell.angle_gamma   90.00
#
_symmetry.space_group_name_H-M   'P 1'
#
loop_
_entity.id
_entity.type
_entity.pdbx_description
1 polymer ?
#
loop_
_entity_poly.entity_id
_entity_poly.type
_entity_poly.pdbx_seq_one_letter_code
_entity_poly.pdbx_strand_id
1 'polypeptide(L)'
;MRPVETPNGREWTEWVYLLKCLATKRRVPAHILINGRIKQFATILENSLEMRHAAKHQSRPVKDDRNILQLISAGIQVAKILKDALAMECLDRLYVETEKRIQDRVNSRFGS
;
A
#
# COMPACT_ATOMS: atom_id res chain seq x y z
N MET A 1 2.35 -25.09 -3.56
CA MET A 1 2.94 -23.94 -2.83
C MET A 1 4.40 -24.28 -2.56
N ARG A 2 5.35 -23.46 -3.02
CA ARG A 2 6.77 -23.67 -2.68
C ARG A 2 7.00 -23.36 -1.20
N PRO A 3 7.94 -24.02 -0.51
CA PRO A 3 8.30 -23.66 0.85
C PRO A 3 8.91 -22.25 0.87
N VAL A 4 8.31 -21.34 1.63
CA VAL A 4 8.84 -19.99 1.84
C VAL A 4 9.63 -20.02 3.15
N GLU A 5 10.95 -20.19 3.06
CA GLU A 5 11.83 -20.35 4.22
C GLU A 5 12.16 -19.01 4.91
N THR A 6 12.03 -17.89 4.21
CA THR A 6 12.31 -16.54 4.75
C THR A 6 11.27 -15.50 4.29
N PRO A 7 11.00 -14.43 5.07
CA PRO A 7 10.09 -13.35 4.68
C PRO A 7 10.45 -12.70 3.32
N ASN A 8 11.74 -12.69 2.98
CA ASN A 8 12.28 -12.14 1.73
C ASN A 8 12.05 -13.05 0.51
N GLY A 9 11.76 -14.33 0.71
CA GLY A 9 11.46 -15.27 -0.38
C GLY A 9 10.00 -15.23 -0.84
N ARG A 10 9.18 -14.34 -0.24
CA ARG A 10 7.73 -14.29 -0.48
C ARG A 10 7.39 -13.20 -1.48
N GLU A 11 6.70 -13.58 -2.54
CA GLU A 11 6.19 -12.64 -3.54
C GLU A 11 5.11 -11.73 -2.93
N TRP A 12 4.97 -10.50 -3.45
CA TRP A 12 3.95 -9.56 -2.96
C TRP A 12 2.53 -10.15 -3.00
N THR A 13 2.23 -11.01 -3.99
CA THR A 13 0.96 -11.75 -4.09
C THR A 13 0.71 -12.66 -2.89
N GLU A 14 1.75 -13.32 -2.39
CA GLU A 14 1.68 -14.21 -1.23
C GLU A 14 1.58 -13.40 0.08
N TRP A 15 2.22 -12.23 0.15
CA TRP A 15 2.03 -11.28 1.25
C TRP A 15 0.60 -10.76 1.31
N VAL A 16 0.02 -10.33 0.18
CA VAL A 16 -1.37 -9.90 0.10
C VAL A 16 -2.32 -11.01 0.54
N TYR A 17 -2.09 -12.24 0.09
CA TYR A 17 -2.89 -13.39 0.52
C TYR A 17 -2.85 -13.60 2.05
N LEU A 18 -1.66 -13.57 2.65
CA LEU A 18 -1.51 -13.74 4.09
C LEU A 18 -2.10 -12.59 4.90
N LEU A 19 -1.91 -11.35 4.45
CA LEU A 19 -2.48 -10.17 5.10
C LEU A 19 -4.01 -10.18 5.04
N LYS A 20 -4.60 -10.60 3.90
CA LYS A 20 -6.05 -10.85 3.80
C LYS A 20 -6.49 -11.95 4.76
N CYS A 21 -5.76 -13.08 4.84
CA CYS A 21 -6.08 -14.15 5.79
C CYS A 21 -6.02 -13.67 7.25
N LEU A 22 -5.01 -12.88 7.63
CA LEU A 22 -4.89 -12.32 8.97
C LEU A 22 -6.02 -11.34 9.30
N ALA A 23 -6.41 -10.51 8.33
CA ALA A 23 -7.51 -9.57 8.44
C ALA A 23 -8.86 -10.30 8.59
N THR A 24 -9.13 -11.32 7.76
CA THR A 24 -10.37 -12.12 7.81
C THR A 24 -10.47 -12.97 9.08
N LYS A 25 -9.34 -13.49 9.59
CA LYS A 25 -9.28 -14.23 10.86
C LYS A 25 -9.31 -13.31 12.11
N ARG A 26 -9.56 -12.01 11.95
CA ARG A 26 -9.57 -10.98 13.02
C ARG A 26 -8.29 -10.99 13.89
N ARG A 27 -7.16 -11.43 13.35
CA ARG A 27 -5.87 -11.39 14.05
C ARG A 27 -5.19 -10.03 13.94
N VAL A 28 -5.75 -9.14 13.11
CA VAL A 28 -5.35 -7.73 13.00
C VAL A 28 -6.24 -6.90 13.94
N PRO A 29 -5.68 -6.26 14.98
CA PRO A 29 -6.43 -5.37 15.85
C PRO A 29 -6.98 -4.17 15.07
N ALA A 30 -8.26 -3.86 15.26
CA ALA A 30 -8.93 -2.78 14.52
C ALA A 30 -8.27 -1.41 14.72
N HIS A 31 -7.66 -1.15 15.88
CA HIS A 31 -7.00 0.13 16.18
C HIS A 31 -5.70 0.35 15.38
N ILE A 32 -5.14 -0.69 14.75
CA ILE A 32 -3.93 -0.58 13.91
C ILE A 32 -4.28 -0.19 12.47
N LEU A 33 -5.55 -0.36 12.08
CA LEU A 33 -6.05 -0.01 10.75
C LEU A 33 -6.47 1.46 10.71
N ILE A 34 -6.04 2.20 9.69
CA ILE A 34 -6.50 3.57 9.46
C ILE A 34 -8.03 3.54 9.30
N ASN A 35 -8.74 4.29 10.14
CA ASN A 35 -10.21 4.31 10.26
C ASN A 35 -10.87 3.00 10.72
N GLY A 36 -10.12 2.03 11.27
CA GLY A 36 -10.67 0.80 11.86
C GLY A 36 -11.37 -0.15 10.89
N ARG A 37 -11.30 0.10 9.58
CA ARG A 37 -12.07 -0.64 8.57
C ARG A 37 -11.25 -1.74 7.90
N ILE A 38 -11.38 -2.97 8.42
CA ILE A 38 -10.82 -4.21 7.83
C ILE A 38 -11.20 -4.38 6.35
N LYS A 39 -12.44 -4.03 5.98
CA LYS A 39 -12.90 -4.11 4.58
C LYS A 39 -12.10 -3.19 3.66
N GLN A 40 -11.80 -1.97 4.12
CA GLN A 40 -11.00 -1.01 3.36
C GLN A 40 -9.56 -1.50 3.18
N PHE A 41 -8.98 -2.12 4.22
CA PHE A 41 -7.66 -2.74 4.14
C PHE A 41 -7.59 -3.85 3.08
N ALA A 42 -8.57 -4.76 3.05
CA ALA A 42 -8.64 -5.81 2.04
C ALA A 42 -8.76 -5.25 0.61
N THR A 43 -9.60 -4.21 0.42
CA THR A 43 -9.73 -3.53 -0.89
C THR A 43 -8.43 -2.87 -1.34
N ILE A 44 -7.68 -2.23 -0.45
CA ILE A 44 -6.40 -1.60 -0.86
C ILE A 44 -5.36 -2.66 -1.23
N LEU A 45 -5.33 -3.80 -0.51
CA LEU A 45 -4.45 -4.92 -0.86
C LEU A 45 -4.79 -5.49 -2.24
N GLU A 46 -6.07 -5.64 -2.57
CA GLU A 46 -6.53 -6.08 -3.90
C GLU A 46 -6.15 -5.09 -4.99
N ASN A 47 -6.39 -3.79 -4.77
CA ASN A 47 -5.96 -2.74 -5.68
C ASN A 47 -4.45 -2.77 -5.91
N SER A 48 -3.64 -3.06 -4.88
CA SER A 48 -2.18 -3.16 -5.04
C SER A 48 -1.75 -4.27 -6.02
N LEU A 49 -2.50 -5.39 -6.07
CA LEU A 49 -2.26 -6.46 -7.01
C LEU A 49 -2.62 -6.04 -8.43
N GLU A 50 -3.81 -5.45 -8.61
CA GLU A 50 -4.22 -4.89 -9.89
C GLU A 50 -3.22 -3.84 -10.39
N MET A 51 -2.66 -3.03 -9.49
CA MET A 51 -1.66 -2.04 -9.86
C MET A 51 -0.36 -2.67 -10.37
N ARG A 52 0.10 -3.78 -9.77
CA ARG A 52 1.27 -4.55 -10.23
C ARG A 52 1.03 -5.17 -11.61
N HIS A 53 -0.19 -5.61 -11.89
CA HIS A 53 -0.58 -6.14 -13.21
C HIS A 53 -0.72 -5.03 -14.26
N ALA A 54 -1.28 -3.87 -13.90
CA ALA A 54 -1.43 -2.73 -14.80
C ALA A 54 -0.09 -2.05 -15.13
N ALA A 55 0.91 -2.08 -14.25
CA ALA A 55 2.24 -1.55 -14.54
C ALA A 55 2.96 -2.28 -15.71
N LYS A 56 2.55 -3.52 -16.03
CA LYS A 56 3.02 -4.26 -17.21
C LYS A 56 2.39 -3.79 -18.52
N HIS A 57 1.29 -3.05 -18.47
CA HIS A 57 0.57 -2.51 -19.63
C HIS A 57 0.52 -0.98 -19.51
N GLN A 58 1.60 -0.31 -19.90
CA GLN A 58 1.80 1.16 -19.82
C GLN A 58 0.96 1.96 -20.83
N SER A 59 -0.35 1.70 -20.91
CA SER A 59 -1.25 2.40 -21.84
C SER A 59 -2.35 3.21 -21.16
N ARG A 60 -2.39 3.25 -19.82
CA ARG A 60 -3.34 4.09 -19.07
C ARG A 60 -2.69 5.37 -18.57
N PRO A 61 -3.41 6.52 -18.59
CA PRO A 61 -2.90 7.78 -18.07
C PRO A 61 -2.46 7.58 -16.62
N VAL A 62 -1.38 8.27 -16.25
CA VAL A 62 -0.78 8.31 -14.91
C VAL A 62 -1.89 8.21 -13.87
N LYS A 63 -1.92 7.09 -13.14
CA LYS A 63 -2.94 6.79 -12.12
C LYS A 63 -3.13 8.03 -11.24
N ASP A 64 -4.40 8.36 -11.01
CA ASP A 64 -4.84 9.43 -10.11
C ASP A 64 -3.93 9.46 -8.88
N ASP A 65 -3.32 10.62 -8.63
CA ASP A 65 -2.30 10.84 -7.60
C ASP A 65 -2.75 10.31 -6.22
N ARG A 66 -4.07 10.31 -6.00
CA ARG A 66 -4.77 9.73 -4.85
C ARG A 66 -4.56 8.20 -4.69
N ASN A 67 -4.51 7.44 -5.78
CA ASN A 67 -4.27 5.99 -5.74
C ASN A 67 -2.86 5.66 -5.26
N ILE A 68 -1.87 6.49 -5.61
CA ILE A 68 -0.48 6.28 -5.19
C ILE A 68 -0.35 6.52 -3.68
N LEU A 69 -0.93 7.59 -3.17
CA LEU A 69 -0.95 7.87 -1.73
C LEU A 69 -1.69 6.77 -0.94
N GLN A 70 -2.81 6.26 -1.46
CA GLN A 70 -3.53 5.14 -0.84
C GLN A 70 -2.69 3.86 -0.78
N LEU A 71 -1.90 3.58 -1.82
CA LEU A 71 -1.01 2.42 -1.84
C LEU A 71 0.10 2.54 -0.79
N ILE A 72 0.78 3.69 -0.74
CA ILE A 72 1.82 3.95 0.26
C ILE A 72 1.23 3.85 1.68
N SER A 73 0.04 4.41 1.89
CA SER A 73 -0.70 4.34 3.16
C SER A 73 -1.01 2.89 3.59
N ALA A 74 -1.37 2.01 2.66
CA ALA A 74 -1.53 0.59 2.99
C ALA A 74 -0.20 -0.09 3.31
N GLY A 75 0.88 0.25 2.61
CA GLY A 75 2.23 -0.20 2.96
C GLY A 75 2.60 0.17 4.40
N ILE A 76 2.34 1.41 4.82
CA ILE A 76 2.58 1.88 6.19
C ILE A 76 1.78 1.05 7.20
N GLN A 77 0.52 0.75 6.90
CA GLN A 77 -0.32 -0.10 7.76
C GLN A 77 0.21 -1.53 7.85
N VAL A 78 0.72 -2.09 6.76
CA VAL A 78 1.36 -3.41 6.77
C VAL A 78 2.63 -3.38 7.63
N ALA A 79 3.48 -2.36 7.49
CA ALA A 79 4.67 -2.19 8.31
C ALA A 79 4.33 -2.06 9.81
N LYS A 80 3.24 -1.35 10.16
CA LYS A 80 2.70 -1.29 11.53
C LYS A 80 2.28 -2.65 12.06
N ILE A 81 1.58 -3.46 11.25
CA ILE A 81 1.17 -4.83 11.63
C ILE A 81 2.40 -5.72 11.87
N LEU A 82 3.43 -5.58 11.05
CA LEU A 82 4.69 -6.32 11.17
C LEU A 82 5.61 -5.77 12.26
N LYS A 83 5.27 -4.62 12.87
CA LYS A 83 6.10 -3.88 13.82
C LYS A 83 7.49 -3.54 13.27
N ASP A 84 7.58 -3.31 11.96
CA ASP A 84 8.83 -2.96 11.29
C ASP A 84 9.03 -1.44 11.30
N ALA A 85 9.83 -0.96 12.26
CA ALA A 85 10.14 0.46 12.45
C ALA A 85 10.81 1.09 11.22
N LEU A 86 11.73 0.38 10.58
CA LEU A 86 12.48 0.91 9.44
C LEU A 86 11.59 1.03 8.21
N ALA A 87 10.73 0.03 7.97
CA ALA A 87 9.76 0.09 6.88
C ALA A 87 8.72 1.19 7.10
N MET A 88 8.25 1.39 8.33
CA MET A 88 7.33 2.49 8.67
C MET A 88 7.96 3.86 8.34
N GLU A 89 9.18 4.11 8.81
CA GLU A 89 9.86 5.39 8.59
C GLU A 89 10.12 5.66 7.10
N CYS A 90 10.56 4.64 6.37
CA CYS A 90 10.81 4.73 4.93
C CYS A 90 9.52 5.06 4.16
N LEU A 91 8.43 4.38 4.49
CA LEU A 91 7.14 4.57 3.81
C LEU A 91 6.46 5.88 4.20
N ASP A 92 6.60 6.35 5.45
CA ASP A 92 6.14 7.68 5.86
C ASP A 92 6.88 8.77 5.09
N ARG A 93 8.22 8.67 4.96
CA ARG A 93 9.00 9.59 4.12
C ARG A 93 8.56 9.57 2.66
N LEU A 94 8.32 8.38 2.11
CA LEU A 94 7.82 8.22 0.74
C LEU A 94 6.42 8.85 0.57
N TYR A 95 5.54 8.73 1.57
CA TYR A 95 4.21 9.33 1.54
C TYR A 95 4.29 10.85 1.45
N VAL A 96 5.05 11.49 2.35
CA VAL A 96 5.20 12.95 2.41
C VAL A 96 5.81 13.50 1.12
N GLU A 97 6.86 12.87 0.61
CA GLU A 97 7.51 13.28 -0.64
C GLU A 97 6.56 13.14 -1.84
N THR A 98 5.76 12.07 -1.87
CA THR A 98 4.78 11.85 -2.94
C THR A 98 3.68 12.91 -2.88
N GLU A 99 3.16 13.22 -1.69
CA GLU A 99 2.14 14.25 -1.48
C GLU A 99 2.62 15.63 -1.93
N LYS A 100 3.87 15.98 -1.57
CA LYS A 100 4.50 17.23 -2.00
C LYS A 100 4.60 17.34 -3.53
N ARG A 101 5.07 16.28 -4.21
CA ARG A 101 5.17 16.26 -5.69
C ARG A 101 3.83 16.36 -6.40
N ILE A 102 2.76 15.88 -5.76
CA ILE A 102 1.40 15.99 -6.28
C ILE A 102 0.94 17.45 -6.13
N GLN A 103 1.13 18.02 -4.95
CA GLN A 103 0.77 19.41 -4.68
C GLN A 103 1.51 20.38 -5.59
N ASP A 104 2.81 20.18 -5.84
CA ASP A 104 3.61 21.01 -6.74
C ASP A 104 3.08 20.96 -8.18
N ARG A 105 2.63 19.78 -8.66
CA ARG A 105 2.02 19.62 -9.99
C ARG A 105 0.65 20.29 -10.08
N VAL A 106 -0.16 20.20 -9.03
CA VAL A 106 -1.44 20.88 -8.92
C VAL A 106 -1.22 22.40 -8.95
N ASN A 107 -0.35 22.92 -8.10
CA ASN A 107 -0.04 24.35 -8.02
C ASN A 107 0.52 24.88 -9.36
N SER A 108 1.35 24.11 -10.06
CA SER A 108 1.87 24.47 -11.39
C SER A 108 0.81 24.48 -12.50
N ARG A 109 -0.31 23.76 -12.33
CA ARG A 109 -1.44 23.75 -13.27
C ARG A 109 -2.46 24.86 -13.01
N PHE A 110 -2.58 25.32 -11.76
CA PHE A 110 -3.51 26.39 -11.36
C PHE A 110 -2.84 27.77 -11.27
N GLY A 111 -1.51 27.85 -11.37
CA GLY A 111 -0.78 29.10 -11.58
C GLY A 111 -0.61 29.42 -13.06
N SER A 112 -1.64 30.00 -13.69
CA SER A 112 -1.54 30.71 -14.98
C SER A 112 -2.54 31.85 -15.00
#